data_AF-A0A080LXA3-F1
#
_entry.id   AF-A0A080LXA3-F1
#
_cell.length_a   1.000
_cell.length_b   1.000
_cell.length_c   1.000
_cell.angle_alpha   90.00
_cell.angle_beta   90.00
_cell.angle_gamma   90.00
#
_symmetry.space_group_name_H-M   'P 1'
#
loop_
_entity.id
_entity.type
_entity.pdbx_description
1 polymer ?
#
loop_
_entity_poly.entity_id
_entity_poly.type
_entity_poly.pdbx_seq_one_letter_code
_entity_poly.pdbx_strand_id
1 'polypeptide(L)'
;MKLRPRKDNYDDQFALDDPYGRDLGGEAYIQTFLRGSYQANTRGTPAPGSPPRLGYLYVEAVDFKDGKRYRYTGSVKAVGRKDVTAENVRRALAVDPAYDLNIYAYVLDKVPAPDPAPRYGVTYDDISTREEREYWIAGSSLRVIDLNTHEVMAERIGYMMDRGQGSDAGGRLPWLLAADHACPAFAPRHGATSQMFKALDFTESVLKPKLEK
;
A
#
# COMPACT_ATOMS: atom_id res chain seq x y z
N MET A 1 -7.50 4.02 10.02
CA MET A 1 -6.51 3.05 9.53
C MET A 1 -5.21 3.21 10.32
N LYS A 2 -4.62 2.11 10.78
CA LYS A 2 -3.26 2.10 11.35
C LYS A 2 -2.26 2.21 10.20
N LEU A 3 -1.35 3.17 10.25
CA LEU A 3 -0.36 3.40 9.18
C LEU A 3 0.86 2.49 9.37
N ARG A 4 1.43 2.05 8.25
CA ARG A 4 2.71 1.34 8.23
C ARG A 4 3.89 2.31 8.36
N PRO A 5 4.98 1.92 9.04
CA PRO A 5 6.20 2.73 9.12
C PRO A 5 6.69 3.14 7.75
N ARG A 6 7.32 4.32 7.65
CA ARG A 6 7.90 4.79 6.39
C ARG A 6 9.19 4.05 6.03
N LYS A 7 9.96 3.66 7.04
CA LYS A 7 11.23 2.94 6.86
C LYS A 7 10.90 1.46 6.72
N ASP A 8 11.43 0.85 5.67
CA ASP A 8 11.44 -0.60 5.52
C ASP A 8 12.47 -1.21 6.46
N ASN A 9 12.09 -2.30 7.13
CA ASN A 9 13.01 -3.19 7.80
C ASN A 9 13.39 -4.34 6.88
N TYR A 10 14.69 -4.43 6.56
CA TYR A 10 15.22 -5.45 5.65
C TYR A 10 15.95 -6.58 6.37
N ASP A 11 16.45 -6.34 7.57
CA ASP A 11 17.45 -7.16 8.24
C ASP A 11 17.43 -7.02 9.78
N ASP A 12 16.72 -6.05 10.36
CA ASP A 12 16.56 -5.98 11.81
C ASP A 12 15.65 -7.12 12.27
N GLN A 13 16.30 -8.17 12.77
CA GLN A 13 15.66 -9.43 13.11
C GLN A 13 14.59 -9.26 14.20
N PHE A 14 14.80 -8.34 15.15
CA PHE A 14 14.03 -8.24 16.39
C PHE A 14 13.26 -6.92 16.54
N ALA A 15 13.16 -6.10 15.49
CA ALA A 15 12.35 -4.88 15.52
C ALA A 15 10.84 -5.11 15.73
N LEU A 16 10.33 -6.31 15.39
CA LEU A 16 8.91 -6.70 15.53
C LEU A 16 7.94 -5.69 14.88
N ASP A 17 8.28 -5.23 13.67
CA ASP A 17 7.58 -4.18 12.92
C ASP A 17 6.80 -4.68 11.69
N ASP A 18 6.45 -5.97 11.68
CA ASP A 18 5.68 -6.66 10.64
C ASP A 18 6.30 -6.60 9.24
N PRO A 19 7.46 -7.27 9.02
CA PRO A 19 8.11 -7.31 7.72
C PRO A 19 7.33 -8.19 6.72
N TYR A 20 6.44 -9.10 7.17
CA TYR A 20 5.56 -9.85 6.25
C TYR A 20 4.56 -8.91 5.59
N GLY A 21 3.97 -8.00 6.35
CA GLY A 21 3.04 -7.03 5.83
C GLY A 21 3.69 -5.90 5.01
N ARG A 22 4.94 -6.05 4.56
CA ARG A 22 5.70 -5.03 3.83
C ARG A 22 5.06 -4.69 2.48
N ASP A 23 4.10 -3.78 2.55
CA ASP A 23 3.37 -3.22 1.42
C ASP A 23 4.01 -1.89 1.03
N LEU A 24 3.35 -0.77 1.32
CA LEU A 24 3.87 0.58 1.25
C LEU A 24 3.85 1.21 2.64
N GLY A 25 4.76 2.14 2.88
CA GLY A 25 4.87 2.89 4.14
C GLY A 25 4.27 4.30 4.06
N GLY A 26 3.90 4.86 5.21
CA GLY A 26 3.50 6.27 5.33
C GLY A 26 2.37 6.70 4.39
N GLU A 27 2.52 7.85 3.73
CA GLU A 27 1.51 8.40 2.82
C GLU A 27 1.28 7.54 1.57
N ALA A 28 2.30 6.83 1.09
CA ALA A 28 2.15 5.90 -0.03
C ALA A 28 1.20 4.74 0.33
N TYR A 29 1.24 4.28 1.59
CA TYR A 29 0.28 3.30 2.10
C TYR A 29 -1.15 3.81 2.00
N ILE A 30 -1.40 5.04 2.50
CA ILE A 30 -2.71 5.71 2.41
C ILE A 30 -3.17 5.81 0.97
N GLN A 31 -2.27 6.22 0.09
CA GLN A 31 -2.57 6.43 -1.33
C GLN A 31 -3.06 5.15 -2.01
N THR A 32 -2.60 3.95 -1.60
CA THR A 32 -3.11 2.70 -2.19
C THR A 32 -4.61 2.51 -1.96
N PHE A 33 -5.12 2.96 -0.81
CA PHE A 33 -6.52 2.82 -0.45
C PHE A 33 -7.42 3.88 -1.08
N LEU A 34 -6.88 4.88 -1.78
CA LEU A 34 -7.68 5.96 -2.33
C LEU A 34 -8.12 5.70 -3.77
N ARG A 35 -9.34 6.10 -4.08
CA ARG A 35 -9.99 5.83 -5.36
C ARG A 35 -9.20 6.38 -6.53
N GLY A 36 -9.02 5.55 -7.56
CA GLY A 36 -8.33 5.95 -8.79
C GLY A 36 -6.81 5.99 -8.68
N SER A 37 -6.24 5.75 -7.50
CA SER A 37 -4.78 5.79 -7.29
C SER A 37 -4.06 4.73 -8.11
N TYR A 38 -4.56 3.49 -8.09
CA TYR A 38 -3.99 2.40 -8.87
C TYR A 38 -4.07 2.71 -10.37
N GLN A 39 -5.26 3.09 -10.85
CA GLN A 39 -5.52 3.39 -12.26
C GLN A 39 -4.71 4.59 -12.77
N ALA A 40 -4.42 5.58 -11.93
CA ALA A 40 -3.56 6.71 -12.29
C ALA A 40 -2.11 6.30 -12.56
N ASN A 41 -1.66 5.16 -12.00
CA ASN A 41 -0.28 4.68 -12.09
C ASN A 41 -0.13 3.42 -12.96
N THR A 42 -1.22 2.82 -13.43
CA THR A 42 -1.19 1.63 -14.28
C THR A 42 -1.83 1.88 -15.63
N ARG A 43 -1.17 1.41 -16.69
CA ARG A 43 -1.69 1.44 -18.07
C ARG A 43 -2.04 0.03 -18.53
N GLY A 44 -3.06 -0.07 -19.38
CA GLY A 44 -3.49 -1.33 -19.99
C GLY A 44 -4.63 -2.01 -19.25
N THR A 45 -5.16 -3.07 -19.86
CA THR A 45 -6.24 -3.87 -19.29
C THR A 45 -5.66 -4.87 -18.27
N PRO A 46 -6.13 -4.87 -17.01
CA PRO A 46 -5.72 -5.89 -16.05
C PRO A 46 -5.99 -7.30 -16.58
N ALA A 47 -5.12 -8.26 -16.26
CA ALA A 47 -5.34 -9.66 -16.61
C ALA A 47 -6.63 -10.17 -15.95
N PRO A 48 -7.39 -11.08 -16.60
CA PRO A 48 -8.58 -11.69 -15.99
C PRO A 48 -8.29 -12.24 -14.60
N GLY A 49 -9.16 -11.94 -13.63
CA GLY A 49 -9.00 -12.36 -12.23
C GLY A 49 -8.10 -11.46 -11.37
N SER A 50 -7.51 -10.40 -11.92
CA SER A 50 -6.76 -9.42 -11.12
C SER A 50 -7.70 -8.69 -10.13
N PRO A 51 -7.23 -8.40 -8.90
CA PRO A 51 -7.97 -7.54 -7.98
C PRO A 51 -8.27 -6.18 -8.64
N PRO A 52 -9.48 -5.62 -8.41
CA PRO A 52 -9.90 -4.43 -9.15
C PRO A 52 -9.18 -3.17 -8.64
N ARG A 53 -8.75 -3.14 -7.37
CA ARG A 53 -7.98 -2.05 -6.75
C ARG A 53 -8.64 -0.70 -7.00
N LEU A 54 -9.92 -0.64 -6.66
CA LEU A 54 -10.80 0.50 -6.94
C LEU A 54 -10.51 1.67 -6.00
N GLY A 55 -10.23 1.35 -4.74
CA GLY A 55 -10.03 2.30 -3.65
C GLY A 55 -11.32 2.94 -3.12
N TYR A 56 -11.19 3.56 -1.96
CA TYR A 56 -12.22 4.26 -1.22
C TYR A 56 -12.18 5.75 -1.51
N LEU A 57 -13.31 6.44 -1.33
CA LEU A 57 -13.39 7.89 -1.54
C LEU A 57 -12.47 8.67 -0.59
N TYR A 58 -12.28 8.15 0.62
CA TYR A 58 -11.39 8.73 1.61
C TYR A 58 -10.85 7.63 2.53
N VAL A 59 -9.77 7.96 3.24
CA VAL A 59 -9.21 7.17 4.33
C VAL A 59 -8.98 8.09 5.51
N GLU A 60 -9.28 7.63 6.72
CA GLU A 60 -8.87 8.35 7.93
C GLU A 60 -7.73 7.63 8.63
N ALA A 61 -6.72 8.40 9.04
CA ALA A 61 -5.57 7.90 9.78
C ALA A 61 -5.08 8.95 10.79
N VAL A 62 -4.42 8.46 11.84
CA VAL A 62 -3.69 9.31 12.77
C VAL A 62 -2.32 9.62 12.17
N ASP A 63 -1.99 10.91 12.03
CA ASP A 63 -0.68 11.34 11.54
C ASP A 63 0.36 11.22 12.67
N PHE A 64 1.45 10.49 12.40
CA PHE A 64 2.50 10.26 13.40
C PHE A 64 3.24 11.53 13.84
N LYS A 65 3.20 12.60 13.03
CA LYS A 65 3.92 13.84 13.33
C LYS A 65 3.27 14.64 14.45
N ASP A 66 1.94 14.63 14.52
CA ASP A 66 1.16 15.46 15.45
C ASP A 66 0.12 14.68 16.28
N GLY A 67 -0.05 13.38 16.03
CA GLY A 67 -1.00 12.52 16.72
C GLY A 67 -2.47 12.82 16.38
N LYS A 68 -2.76 13.64 15.37
CA LYS A 68 -4.12 14.04 15.01
C LYS A 68 -4.70 13.17 13.91
N ARG A 69 -6.03 13.00 13.93
CA ARG A 69 -6.76 12.26 12.90
C ARG A 69 -7.02 13.18 11.70
N TYR A 70 -6.61 12.73 10.51
CA TYR A 70 -6.88 13.40 9.25
C TYR A 70 -7.68 12.50 8.32
N ARG A 71 -8.54 13.13 7.53
CA ARG A 71 -9.19 12.51 6.37
C ARG A 71 -8.38 12.83 5.13
N TYR A 72 -7.92 11.78 4.47
CA TYR A 72 -7.15 11.81 3.25
C TYR A 72 -8.06 11.51 2.06
N THR A 73 -7.87 12.27 0.99
CA THR A 73 -8.52 12.08 -0.32
C THR A 73 -7.48 12.13 -1.41
N GLY A 74 -7.78 11.62 -2.60
CA GLY A 74 -6.83 11.62 -3.70
C GLY A 74 -7.50 11.85 -5.04
N SER A 75 -6.79 12.54 -5.93
CA SER A 75 -7.25 12.86 -7.27
C SER A 75 -6.08 13.12 -8.22
N VAL A 76 -6.30 12.90 -9.52
CA VAL A 76 -5.33 13.28 -10.54
C VAL A 76 -5.42 14.79 -10.77
N LYS A 77 -4.31 15.51 -10.61
CA LYS A 77 -4.22 16.96 -10.78
C LYS A 77 -3.08 17.31 -11.73
N ALA A 78 -3.22 18.42 -12.45
CA ALA A 78 -2.10 19.03 -13.16
C ALA A 78 -1.12 19.61 -12.13
N VAL A 79 0.10 19.08 -12.11
CA VAL A 79 1.17 19.46 -11.16
C VAL A 79 2.30 20.24 -11.82
N GLY A 80 2.25 20.39 -13.14
CA GLY A 80 3.25 21.14 -13.88
C GLY A 80 2.94 21.20 -15.37
N ARG A 81 3.89 21.77 -16.12
CA ARG A 81 3.83 21.84 -17.58
C ARG A 81 5.07 21.19 -18.20
N LYS A 82 4.87 20.55 -19.34
CA LYS A 82 5.93 20.00 -20.17
C LYS A 82 6.78 21.15 -20.72
N ASP A 83 8.09 20.90 -20.82
CA ASP A 83 9.01 21.83 -21.46
C ASP A 83 8.72 21.89 -22.97
N VAL A 84 8.30 23.07 -23.44
CA VAL A 84 7.96 23.31 -24.85
C VAL A 84 9.16 23.32 -25.77
N THR A 85 10.38 23.40 -25.22
CA THR A 85 11.62 23.34 -26.01
C THR A 85 12.08 21.90 -26.27
N ALA A 86 11.55 20.93 -25.53
CA ALA A 86 11.87 19.53 -25.70
C ALA A 86 11.39 19.01 -27.06
N GLU A 87 12.25 18.28 -27.77
CA GLU A 87 12.02 17.87 -29.16
C GLU A 87 10.72 17.08 -29.35
N ASN A 88 10.44 16.15 -28.44
CA ASN A 88 9.20 15.35 -28.45
C ASN A 88 7.95 16.21 -28.25
N VAL A 89 8.02 17.28 -27.45
CA VAL A 89 6.91 18.20 -27.20
C VAL A 89 6.70 19.13 -28.39
N ARG A 90 7.77 19.66 -28.98
CA ARG A 90 7.71 20.47 -30.21
C ARG A 90 7.06 19.71 -31.36
N ARG A 91 7.45 18.44 -31.55
CA ARG A 91 6.85 17.57 -32.57
C ARG A 91 5.35 17.35 -32.32
N ALA A 92 4.96 17.09 -31.07
CA ALA A 92 3.55 16.91 -30.73
C ALA A 92 2.73 18.18 -30.98
N LEU A 93 3.25 19.36 -30.60
CA LEU A 93 2.60 20.65 -30.85
C LEU A 93 2.51 21.01 -32.34
N ALA A 94 3.49 20.62 -33.15
CA ALA A 94 3.46 20.83 -34.59
C ALA A 94 2.39 19.97 -35.29
N VAL A 95 2.08 18.80 -34.73
CA VAL A 95 1.01 17.92 -35.22
C VAL A 95 -0.35 18.35 -34.69
N ASP A 96 -0.42 18.76 -33.42
CA ASP A 96 -1.64 19.19 -32.73
C ASP A 96 -1.36 20.44 -31.88
N PRO A 97 -1.77 21.64 -32.34
CA PRO A 97 -1.63 22.87 -31.56
C PRO A 97 -2.38 22.86 -30.22
N ALA A 98 -3.37 21.98 -30.04
CA ALA A 98 -4.11 21.79 -28.81
C ALA A 98 -3.51 20.70 -27.88
N TYR A 99 -2.30 20.21 -28.19
CA TYR A 99 -1.61 19.19 -27.41
C TYR A 99 -1.54 19.57 -25.93
N ASP A 100 -2.04 18.68 -25.07
CA ASP A 100 -2.06 18.90 -23.63
C ASP A 100 -0.64 18.96 -23.05
N LEU A 101 -0.25 20.15 -22.61
CA LEU A 101 1.06 20.43 -22.02
C LEU A 101 1.09 20.16 -20.52
N ASN A 102 -0.02 19.78 -19.88
CA ASN A 102 -0.02 19.50 -18.47
C ASN A 102 0.71 18.19 -18.15
N ILE A 103 1.39 18.20 -17.02
CA ILE A 103 1.92 17.00 -16.36
C ILE A 103 0.94 16.68 -15.24
N TYR A 104 0.35 15.49 -15.28
CA TYR A 104 -0.59 15.04 -14.26
C TYR A 104 0.08 14.09 -13.28
N ALA A 105 -0.30 14.20 -12.02
CA ALA A 105 0.05 13.25 -10.98
C ALA A 105 -1.16 12.97 -10.09
N TYR A 106 -1.18 11.80 -9.46
CA TYR A 106 -2.14 11.52 -8.39
C TYR A 106 -1.66 12.23 -7.12
N VAL A 107 -2.46 13.16 -6.62
CA VAL A 107 -2.13 14.01 -5.48
C VAL A 107 -2.98 13.62 -4.28
N LEU A 108 -2.30 13.48 -3.13
CA LEU A 108 -2.90 13.25 -1.83
C LEU A 108 -3.25 14.60 -1.19
N ASP A 109 -4.50 14.79 -0.81
CA ASP A 109 -4.96 15.92 0.01
C ASP A 109 -5.34 15.40 1.40
N LYS A 110 -5.20 16.24 2.43
CA LYS A 110 -5.67 15.91 3.78
C LYS A 110 -6.32 17.10 4.47
N VAL A 111 -7.34 16.83 5.27
CA VAL A 111 -8.04 17.79 6.14
C VAL A 111 -8.24 17.18 7.52
N PRO A 112 -8.38 17.97 8.60
CA PRO A 112 -8.79 17.45 9.90
C PRO A 112 -10.02 16.55 9.74
N ALA A 113 -9.98 15.36 10.35
CA ALA A 113 -11.07 14.40 10.19
C ALA A 113 -12.36 14.94 10.84
N PRO A 114 -13.48 15.01 10.11
CA PRO A 114 -14.75 15.39 10.70
C PRO A 114 -15.33 14.24 11.55
N ASP A 115 -16.31 14.56 12.39
CA ASP A 115 -17.14 13.56 13.03
C ASP A 115 -18.43 13.28 12.22
N PRO A 116 -19.00 12.07 12.30
CA PRO A 116 -18.47 10.91 13.03
C PRO A 116 -17.30 10.24 12.30
N ALA A 117 -16.49 9.49 13.06
CA ALA A 117 -15.46 8.64 12.51
C ALA A 117 -16.04 7.56 11.56
N PRO A 118 -15.24 7.01 10.63
CA PRO A 118 -15.69 5.96 9.72
C PRO A 118 -16.05 4.71 10.51
N ARG A 119 -17.07 3.98 10.05
CA ARG A 119 -17.52 2.75 10.72
C ARG A 119 -16.48 1.65 10.70
N TYR A 120 -15.68 1.53 9.64
CA TYR A 120 -14.75 0.42 9.48
C TYR A 120 -13.30 0.87 9.58
N GLY A 121 -12.49 0.05 10.25
CA GLY A 121 -11.05 0.25 10.43
C GLY A 121 -10.24 -0.84 9.75
N VAL A 122 -9.05 -0.47 9.28
CA VAL A 122 -7.99 -1.41 8.88
C VAL A 122 -6.84 -1.25 9.84
N THR A 123 -6.41 -2.36 10.43
CA THR A 123 -5.28 -2.41 11.37
C THR A 123 -4.43 -3.64 11.07
N TYR A 124 -3.20 -3.65 11.58
CA TYR A 124 -2.32 -4.80 11.48
C TYR A 124 -1.42 -4.88 12.72
N ASP A 125 -0.91 -6.06 13.01
CA ASP A 125 0.10 -6.27 14.06
C ASP A 125 1.13 -7.30 13.62
N ASP A 126 2.35 -7.11 14.09
CA ASP A 126 3.36 -8.16 14.09
C ASP A 126 2.94 -9.18 15.17
N ILE A 127 2.80 -10.43 14.76
CA ILE A 127 2.41 -11.53 15.65
C ILE A 127 3.57 -12.48 15.92
N SER A 128 4.78 -12.11 15.53
CA SER A 128 5.96 -12.93 15.77
C SER A 128 6.31 -13.02 17.24
N THR A 129 6.69 -14.22 17.66
CA THR A 129 7.40 -14.39 18.93
C THR A 129 8.90 -14.15 18.76
N ARG A 130 9.61 -14.00 19.88
CA ARG A 130 11.07 -13.89 19.85
C ARG A 130 11.72 -15.16 19.31
N GLU A 131 11.21 -16.31 19.70
CA GLU A 131 11.68 -17.63 19.27
C GLU A 131 11.51 -17.79 17.75
N GLU A 132 10.37 -17.36 17.19
CA GLU A 132 10.19 -17.34 15.73
C GLU A 132 11.21 -16.45 15.04
N ARG A 133 11.50 -15.26 15.60
CA ARG A 133 12.50 -14.35 15.05
C ARG A 133 13.90 -14.95 15.10
N GLU A 134 14.27 -15.74 16.10
CA GLU A 134 15.56 -16.44 16.15
C GLU A 134 15.77 -17.37 14.93
N TYR A 135 14.68 -17.92 14.37
CA TYR A 135 14.69 -18.73 13.15
C TYR A 135 14.38 -17.95 11.86
N TRP A 136 14.42 -16.62 11.93
CA TRP A 136 14.08 -15.72 10.83
C TRP A 136 12.67 -15.95 10.28
N ILE A 137 11.71 -16.17 11.17
CA ILE A 137 10.29 -16.29 10.84
C ILE A 137 9.57 -15.02 11.28
N ALA A 138 8.86 -14.38 10.35
CA ALA A 138 8.06 -13.19 10.61
C ALA A 138 6.57 -13.47 10.36
N GLY A 139 5.71 -13.02 11.28
CA GLY A 139 4.26 -13.18 11.25
C GLY A 139 3.51 -11.85 11.24
N SER A 140 2.41 -11.79 10.50
CA SER A 140 1.51 -10.63 10.41
C SER A 140 0.07 -11.05 10.64
N SER A 141 -0.67 -10.20 11.36
CA SER A 141 -2.13 -10.18 11.35
C SER A 141 -2.60 -8.88 10.71
N LEU A 142 -3.33 -8.95 9.59
CA LEU A 142 -4.02 -7.82 8.97
C LEU A 142 -5.53 -7.97 9.20
N ARG A 143 -6.18 -6.96 9.78
CA ARG A 143 -7.57 -7.03 10.22
C ARG A 143 -8.43 -5.90 9.68
N VAL A 144 -9.66 -6.27 9.32
CA VAL A 144 -10.77 -5.34 9.10
C VAL A 144 -11.68 -5.42 10.33
N ILE A 145 -11.94 -4.27 10.94
CA ILE A 145 -12.73 -4.18 12.18
C ILE A 145 -13.93 -3.23 12.01
N ASP A 146 -15.05 -3.56 12.64
CA ASP A 146 -16.15 -2.61 12.84
C ASP A 146 -15.81 -1.78 14.10
N LEU A 147 -15.65 -0.48 13.93
CA LEU A 147 -15.24 0.45 15.00
C LEU A 147 -16.39 0.79 15.95
N ASN A 148 -17.64 0.47 15.60
CA ASN A 148 -18.79 0.68 16.48
C ASN A 148 -19.00 -0.52 17.41
N THR A 149 -18.87 -1.75 16.88
CA THR A 149 -19.05 -2.99 17.67
C THR A 149 -17.74 -3.55 18.21
N HIS A 150 -16.60 -3.06 17.73
CA HIS A 150 -15.26 -3.58 18.00
C HIS A 150 -15.03 -5.02 17.53
N GLU A 151 -15.87 -5.52 16.62
CA GLU A 151 -15.76 -6.87 16.08
C GLU A 151 -14.73 -6.94 14.95
N VAL A 152 -13.98 -8.04 14.91
CA VAL A 152 -13.13 -8.38 13.76
C VAL A 152 -13.99 -8.99 12.67
N MET A 153 -14.21 -8.23 11.60
CA MET A 153 -15.01 -8.68 10.45
C MET A 153 -14.24 -9.70 9.60
N ALA A 154 -12.93 -9.52 9.51
CA ALA A 154 -12.04 -10.43 8.81
C ALA A 154 -10.60 -10.24 9.29
N GLU A 155 -9.85 -11.32 9.27
CA GLU A 155 -8.43 -11.35 9.60
C GLU A 155 -7.68 -12.19 8.57
N ARG A 156 -6.55 -11.68 8.10
CA ARG A 156 -5.58 -12.42 7.32
C ARG A 156 -4.31 -12.55 8.15
N ILE A 157 -4.01 -13.79 8.50
CA ILE A 157 -2.76 -14.17 9.13
C ILE A 157 -1.80 -14.66 8.06
N GLY A 158 -0.53 -14.27 8.16
CA GLY A 158 0.50 -14.78 7.28
C GLY A 158 1.86 -14.81 7.94
N TYR A 159 2.69 -15.75 7.49
CA TYR A 159 4.05 -15.94 7.94
C TYR A 159 4.99 -16.00 6.76
N MET A 160 6.24 -15.60 6.95
CA MET A 160 7.33 -15.81 5.99
C MET A 160 8.62 -16.16 6.71
N MET A 161 9.54 -16.80 6.00
CA MET A 161 10.80 -17.27 6.56
C MET A 161 11.97 -16.99 5.63
N ASP A 162 13.05 -16.38 6.15
CA ASP A 162 14.28 -16.27 5.37
C ASP A 162 15.07 -17.58 5.43
N ARG A 163 15.12 -18.27 4.29
CA ARG A 163 15.92 -19.49 4.15
C ARG A 163 17.43 -19.25 4.23
N GLY A 164 17.86 -17.99 4.04
CA GLY A 164 19.25 -17.57 4.26
C GLY A 164 19.61 -17.36 5.73
N GLN A 165 18.66 -17.50 6.65
CA GLN A 165 18.84 -17.33 8.09
C GLN A 165 19.55 -16.02 8.45
N GLY A 166 19.17 -14.93 7.79
CA GLY A 166 19.71 -13.60 8.03
C GLY A 166 20.94 -13.23 7.23
N SER A 167 21.40 -14.12 6.35
CA SER A 167 22.57 -13.84 5.53
C SER A 167 22.34 -12.64 4.61
N ASP A 168 23.23 -11.66 4.72
CA ASP A 168 23.36 -10.47 3.87
C ASP A 168 24.34 -10.67 2.69
N ALA A 169 24.91 -11.86 2.58
CA ALA A 169 25.94 -12.18 1.59
C ALA A 169 25.45 -11.90 0.16
N GLY A 170 26.28 -11.24 -0.64
CA GLY A 170 25.94 -10.85 -2.01
C GLY A 170 24.87 -9.75 -2.10
N GLY A 171 24.65 -8.98 -1.03
CA GLY A 171 23.66 -7.90 -0.99
C GLY A 171 22.23 -8.41 -0.78
N ARG A 172 22.08 -9.59 -0.17
CA ARG A 172 20.77 -10.11 0.22
C ARG A 172 20.13 -9.20 1.27
N LEU A 173 18.81 -9.08 1.17
CA LEU A 173 17.98 -8.39 2.16
C LEU A 173 17.03 -9.45 2.74
N PRO A 174 17.35 -10.04 3.92
CA PRO A 174 16.67 -11.23 4.45
C PRO A 174 15.15 -11.12 4.44
N TRP A 175 14.57 -10.04 4.97
CA TRP A 175 13.13 -9.87 5.03
C TRP A 175 12.48 -9.63 3.67
N LEU A 176 13.18 -9.02 2.72
CA LEU A 176 12.69 -8.93 1.35
C LEU A 176 12.62 -10.30 0.68
N LEU A 177 13.64 -11.15 0.88
CA LEU A 177 13.70 -12.48 0.26
C LEU A 177 12.85 -13.53 0.99
N ALA A 178 12.59 -13.35 2.29
CA ALA A 178 11.65 -14.17 3.04
C ALA A 178 10.26 -14.20 2.38
N ALA A 179 9.83 -13.11 1.73
CA ALA A 179 8.56 -13.02 1.03
C ALA A 179 8.40 -14.05 -0.10
N ASP A 180 9.50 -14.59 -0.66
CA ASP A 180 9.45 -15.71 -1.62
C ASP A 180 9.05 -17.05 -0.95
N HIS A 181 9.08 -17.09 0.38
CA HIS A 181 8.71 -18.22 1.24
C HIS A 181 7.59 -17.85 2.21
N ALA A 182 6.66 -17.00 1.74
CA ALA A 182 5.50 -16.56 2.49
C ALA A 182 4.32 -17.57 2.37
N CYS A 183 3.56 -17.70 3.44
CA CYS A 183 2.26 -18.36 3.48
C CYS A 183 1.24 -17.44 4.20
N PRO A 184 0.13 -17.03 3.56
CA PRO A 184 -0.16 -17.23 2.15
C PRO A 184 0.88 -16.52 1.27
N ALA A 185 1.15 -17.11 0.11
CA ALA A 185 2.12 -16.57 -0.86
C ALA A 185 1.61 -15.27 -1.48
N PHE A 186 2.49 -14.29 -1.66
CA PHE A 186 2.14 -13.02 -2.32
C PHE A 186 1.90 -13.18 -3.83
N ALA A 187 2.58 -14.13 -4.45
CA ALA A 187 2.43 -14.53 -5.85
C ALA A 187 2.92 -15.99 -6.02
N PRO A 188 2.56 -16.68 -7.13
CA PRO A 188 3.07 -18.03 -7.40
C PRO A 188 4.59 -18.12 -7.49
N ARG A 189 5.24 -17.02 -7.89
CA ARG A 189 6.70 -16.84 -7.96
C ARG A 189 7.04 -15.39 -7.63
N HIS A 190 8.24 -15.13 -7.12
CA HIS A 190 8.76 -13.78 -6.85
C HIS A 190 7.86 -13.01 -5.87
N GLY A 191 7.65 -13.57 -4.69
CA GLY A 191 6.94 -12.92 -3.59
C GLY A 191 7.60 -11.62 -3.17
N ALA A 192 8.93 -11.55 -3.19
CA ALA A 192 9.73 -10.35 -2.87
C ALA A 192 9.26 -9.07 -3.60
N THR A 193 8.90 -9.19 -4.88
CA THR A 193 8.44 -8.08 -5.73
C THR A 193 6.92 -7.94 -5.80
N SER A 194 6.18 -8.82 -5.13
CA SER A 194 4.73 -8.95 -5.27
C SER A 194 3.95 -8.55 -4.02
N GLN A 195 4.58 -7.87 -3.06
CA GLN A 195 3.97 -7.52 -1.77
C GLN A 195 3.10 -6.25 -1.83
N MET A 196 3.31 -5.41 -2.85
CA MET A 196 2.56 -4.16 -3.01
C MET A 196 1.07 -4.41 -3.20
N PHE A 197 0.25 -3.53 -2.62
CA PHE A 197 -1.22 -3.49 -2.65
C PHE A 197 -1.90 -4.66 -1.93
N LYS A 198 -1.17 -5.53 -1.23
CA LYS A 198 -1.78 -6.72 -0.58
C LYS A 198 -2.69 -6.35 0.57
N ALA A 199 -2.46 -5.20 1.22
CA ALA A 199 -3.40 -4.71 2.22
C ALA A 199 -4.71 -4.23 1.59
N LEU A 200 -4.63 -3.54 0.45
CA LEU A 200 -5.79 -3.11 -0.31
C LEU A 200 -6.58 -4.30 -0.84
N ASP A 201 -5.89 -5.26 -1.48
CA ASP A 201 -6.51 -6.45 -2.08
C ASP A 201 -7.32 -7.23 -1.02
N PHE A 202 -6.75 -7.41 0.18
CA PHE A 202 -7.46 -8.01 1.31
C PHE A 202 -8.65 -7.15 1.76
N THR A 203 -8.44 -5.85 1.94
CA THR A 203 -9.49 -4.97 2.46
C THR A 203 -10.68 -4.89 1.50
N GLU A 204 -10.45 -4.75 0.18
CA GLU A 204 -11.51 -4.77 -0.82
C GLU A 204 -12.19 -6.13 -0.96
N SER A 205 -11.54 -7.22 -0.58
CA SER A 205 -12.17 -8.53 -0.54
C SER A 205 -13.32 -8.56 0.49
N VAL A 206 -13.18 -7.80 1.58
CA VAL A 206 -14.10 -7.72 2.73
C VAL A 206 -15.04 -6.51 2.62
N LEU A 207 -14.48 -5.31 2.52
CA LEU A 207 -15.18 -4.04 2.40
C LEU A 207 -15.24 -3.63 0.94
N LYS A 208 -16.36 -3.92 0.26
CA LYS A 208 -16.50 -3.53 -1.15
C LYS A 208 -16.56 -2.00 -1.27
N PRO A 209 -15.65 -1.36 -2.03
CA PRO A 209 -15.76 0.07 -2.27
C PRO A 209 -17.06 0.40 -2.98
N LYS A 210 -17.77 1.43 -2.51
CA LYS A 210 -19.00 1.88 -3.15
C LYS A 210 -18.71 2.46 -4.54
N LEU A 211 -19.17 1.81 -5.59
CA LEU A 211 -19.02 2.25 -6.98
C LEU A 211 -20.07 3.29 -7.41
N GLU A 212 -20.61 4.10 -6.49
CA GLU A 212 -21.79 4.97 -6.76
C GLU A 212 -21.68 5.69 -8.12
N LYS A 213 -22.82 5.64 -8.85
CA LYS A 213 -23.05 6.21 -10.19
C LYS A 213 -22.96 7.73 -10.19
#